data_AF-A0A9D9ITU9-F1
#
_entry.id   AF-A0A9D9ITU9-F1
#
_cell.length_a   1.000
_cell.length_b   1.000
_cell.length_c   1.000
_cell.angle_alpha   90.00
_cell.angle_beta   90.00
_cell.angle_gamma   90.00
#
_symmetry.space_group_name_H-M   'P 1'
#
loop_
_entity.id
_entity.type
_entity.pdbx_description
1 polymer ?
#
loop_
_entity_poly.entity_id
_entity_poly.type
_entity_poly.pdbx_seq_one_letter_code
_entity_poly.pdbx_strand_id
1 'polypeptide(L)'
;MWRDRYISSYGFMEKESHEVAEETILINFVELDRFTKGLEESEGTVEKWCYALKHMWKLHGLPDGLRQTVFERLFEACEIARFSPDKRLRYEKEMITERDYRNILETAREDGFAEGEAKGKAEGLAEGEAKGLAEGEAKGRAEEKVSIARAMLASGMEPSLISSLTGLPEEVVRRL
;
A
#
# COMPACT_ATOMS: atom_id res chain seq x y z
N MET A 1 12.69 46.58 33.39
CA MET A 1 13.08 45.16 33.58
C MET A 1 12.32 44.23 32.61
N TRP A 2 12.11 44.64 31.34
CA TRP A 2 11.30 43.91 30.35
C TRP A 2 11.90 43.92 28.93
N ARG A 3 13.11 44.49 28.74
CA ARG A 3 13.68 44.71 27.40
C ARG A 3 14.17 43.43 26.72
N ASP A 4 14.50 42.39 27.49
CA ASP A 4 15.07 41.14 26.95
C ASP A 4 14.05 40.00 26.86
N ARG A 5 12.77 40.26 27.16
CA ARG A 5 11.70 39.25 27.11
C ARG A 5 10.93 39.37 25.80
N TYR A 6 11.08 38.37 24.92
CA TYR A 6 10.39 38.26 23.62
C TYR A 6 9.41 37.08 23.55
N ILE A 7 9.33 36.25 24.59
CA ILE A 7 8.31 35.19 24.75
C ILE A 7 7.53 35.48 26.03
N SER A 8 6.22 35.53 25.93
CA SER A 8 5.31 35.69 27.07
C SER A 8 4.29 34.56 27.06
N SER A 9 4.19 33.83 28.18
CA SER A 9 3.17 32.80 28.39
C SER A 9 2.07 33.36 29.28
N TYR A 10 0.82 33.19 28.86
CA TYR A 10 -0.37 33.63 29.58
C TYR A 10 -1.24 32.42 29.92
N GLY A 11 -1.63 32.33 31.18
CA GLY A 11 -2.67 31.45 31.66
C GLY A 11 -4.01 32.18 31.79
N PHE A 12 -5.06 31.43 32.07
CA PHE A 12 -6.40 31.98 32.24
C PHE A 12 -6.78 32.04 33.71
N MET A 13 -7.55 33.08 34.07
CA MET A 13 -8.15 33.26 35.38
C MET A 13 -9.63 33.55 35.15
N GLU A 14 -10.49 32.84 35.88
CA GLU A 14 -11.93 33.11 35.93
C GLU A 14 -12.14 34.48 36.59
N LYS A 15 -12.99 35.34 36.01
CA LYS A 15 -13.02 36.77 36.35
C LYS A 15 -13.81 37.08 37.62
N GLU A 16 -14.76 36.24 38.01
CA GLU A 16 -15.63 36.46 39.16
C GLU A 16 -15.12 35.75 40.42
N SER A 17 -14.69 34.49 40.31
CA SER A 17 -14.10 33.70 41.38
C SER A 17 -12.62 34.01 41.59
N HIS A 18 -11.96 34.64 40.60
CA HIS A 18 -10.51 34.85 40.56
C HIS A 18 -9.71 33.54 40.63
N GLU A 19 -10.35 32.40 40.37
CA GLU A 19 -9.67 31.11 40.33
C GLU A 19 -8.84 31.01 39.07
N VAL A 20 -7.58 30.61 39.23
CA VAL A 20 -6.70 30.33 38.10
C VAL A 20 -7.17 29.03 37.45
N ALA A 21 -7.49 29.09 36.16
CA ALA A 21 -7.86 27.90 35.41
C ALA A 21 -6.69 26.92 35.39
N GLU A 22 -6.99 25.61 35.37
CA GLU A 22 -5.95 24.59 35.23
C GLU A 22 -5.09 24.84 33.98
N GLU A 23 -3.80 24.47 34.03
CA GLU A 23 -2.79 24.68 32.97
C GLU A 23 -3.08 23.92 31.65
N THR A 24 -4.32 23.51 31.43
CA THR A 24 -4.81 22.85 30.22
C THR A 24 -4.69 23.71 28.97
N ILE A 25 -4.76 25.04 29.10
CA ILE A 25 -4.62 25.99 27.98
C ILE A 25 -3.63 27.10 28.36
N LEU A 26 -2.56 27.20 27.58
CA LEU A 26 -1.55 28.25 27.68
C LEU A 26 -1.44 28.99 26.34
N ILE A 27 -1.45 30.32 26.38
CA ILE A 27 -1.18 31.14 25.19
C ILE A 27 0.25 31.67 25.26
N ASN A 28 1.08 31.25 24.31
CA ASN A 28 2.43 31.77 24.15
C ASN A 28 2.47 32.81 23.04
N PHE A 29 2.81 34.06 23.40
CA PHE A 29 3.07 35.13 22.45
C PHE A 29 4.57 35.28 22.23
N VAL A 30 4.96 35.30 20.95
CA VAL A 30 6.34 35.53 20.53
C VAL A 30 6.42 36.86 19.78
N GLU A 31 7.11 37.84 20.36
CA GLU A 31 7.32 39.17 19.79
C GLU A 31 8.61 39.20 18.97
N LEU A 32 8.53 38.83 17.69
CA LEU A 32 9.70 38.74 16.80
C LEU A 32 10.46 40.06 16.66
N ASP A 33 9.80 41.22 16.76
CA ASP A 33 10.50 42.51 16.64
C ASP A 33 11.48 42.74 17.80
N ARG A 34 11.15 42.25 19.00
CA ARG A 34 12.03 42.30 20.19
C ARG A 34 13.16 41.29 20.16
N PHE A 35 13.07 40.27 19.31
CA PHE A 35 14.15 39.30 19.13
C PHE A 35 15.31 39.91 18.34
N THR A 36 16.44 40.19 18.98
CA THR A 36 17.58 40.89 18.36
C THR A 36 18.80 40.02 18.09
N LYS A 37 18.80 38.76 18.59
CA LYS A 37 19.93 37.84 18.47
C LYS A 37 20.22 37.46 17.01
N GLY A 38 21.49 37.32 16.69
CA GLY A 38 21.95 36.73 15.43
C GLY A 38 21.77 35.20 15.40
N LEU A 39 21.96 34.60 14.22
CA LEU A 39 21.86 33.14 14.07
C LEU A 39 22.94 32.40 14.87
N GLU A 40 24.15 32.94 14.92
CA GLU A 40 25.28 32.36 15.69
C GLU A 40 25.05 32.43 17.20
N GLU A 41 24.29 33.44 17.66
CA GLU A 41 23.92 33.64 19.07
C GLU A 41 22.66 32.87 19.47
N SER A 42 22.00 32.23 18.49
CA SER A 42 20.76 31.47 18.68
C SER A 42 21.09 30.00 18.97
N GLU A 43 21.26 29.67 20.25
CA GLU A 43 21.62 28.32 20.66
C GLU A 43 20.40 27.38 20.61
N GLY A 44 19.24 27.87 21.04
CA GLY A 44 18.01 27.08 21.17
C GLY A 44 17.15 26.99 19.90
N THR A 45 16.34 25.93 19.79
CA THR A 45 15.43 25.72 18.66
C THR A 45 14.42 26.86 18.51
N VAL A 46 13.87 27.36 19.62
CA VAL A 46 12.90 28.47 19.60
C VAL A 46 13.53 29.77 19.09
N GLU A 47 14.79 30.03 19.46
CA GLU A 47 15.54 31.21 18.99
C GLU A 47 15.82 31.12 17.50
N LYS A 48 16.21 29.92 17.04
CA LYS A 48 16.37 29.62 15.61
C LYS A 48 15.07 29.80 14.84
N TRP A 49 13.92 29.44 15.41
CA TRP A 49 12.59 29.74 14.84
C TRP A 49 12.30 31.24 14.79
N CYS A 50 12.58 31.97 15.88
CA CYS A 50 12.41 33.42 15.90
C CYS A 50 13.27 34.10 14.81
N TYR A 51 14.53 33.69 14.69
CA TYR A 51 15.44 34.17 13.65
C TYR A 51 14.91 33.85 12.25
N ALA A 52 14.56 32.58 11.99
CA ALA A 52 14.07 32.13 10.70
C ALA A 52 12.81 32.90 10.27
N LEU A 53 11.83 33.05 11.17
CA LEU A 53 10.59 33.78 10.90
C LEU A 53 10.83 35.29 10.70
N LYS A 54 11.68 35.92 11.53
CA LYS A 54 11.98 37.35 11.43
C LYS A 54 12.71 37.72 10.14
N HIS A 55 13.64 36.86 9.71
CA HIS A 55 14.54 37.14 8.60
C HIS A 55 14.18 36.40 7.31
N MET A 56 13.05 35.67 7.28
CA MET A 56 12.63 34.79 6.18
C MET A 56 12.73 35.43 4.79
N TRP A 57 12.34 36.69 4.66
CA TRP A 57 12.38 37.43 3.40
C TRP A 57 13.79 37.71 2.86
N LYS A 58 14.82 37.68 3.71
CA LYS A 58 16.24 37.85 3.34
C LYS A 58 16.94 36.51 3.07
N LEU A 59 16.32 35.39 3.43
CA LEU A 59 16.96 34.08 3.31
C LEU A 59 16.78 33.58 1.88
N HIS A 60 17.90 33.48 1.15
CA HIS A 60 17.94 32.97 -0.22
C HIS A 60 18.21 31.45 -0.30
N GLY A 61 18.28 30.79 0.86
CA GLY A 61 18.50 29.36 1.05
C GLY A 61 18.63 29.07 2.55
N LEU A 62 18.71 27.80 2.92
CA LEU A 62 18.82 27.38 4.32
C LEU A 62 20.25 27.64 4.84
N PRO A 63 20.47 28.59 5.78
CA PRO A 63 21.77 28.81 6.38
C PRO A 63 22.24 27.59 7.16
N ASP A 64 23.55 27.41 7.28
CA ASP A 64 24.20 26.30 7.98
C ASP A 64 23.68 26.09 9.40
N GLY A 65 23.45 27.19 10.14
CA GLY A 65 22.91 27.15 11.52
C GLY A 65 21.45 26.70 11.63
N LEU A 66 20.72 26.61 10.51
CA LEU A 66 19.32 26.17 10.41
C LEU A 66 19.16 24.84 9.66
N ARG A 67 20.24 24.11 9.33
CA ARG A 67 20.18 22.76 8.74
C ARG A 67 19.69 21.70 9.73
N GLN A 68 18.45 21.81 10.16
CA GLN A 68 17.73 20.80 10.91
C GLN A 68 16.47 20.41 10.12
N THR A 69 16.07 19.15 10.19
CA THR A 69 14.97 18.57 9.39
C THR A 69 13.66 19.37 9.51
N VAL A 70 13.41 20.01 10.65
CA VAL A 70 12.20 20.81 10.87
C VAL A 70 12.17 22.10 10.03
N PHE A 71 13.33 22.70 9.75
CA PHE A 71 13.44 23.90 8.93
C PHE A 71 13.49 23.59 7.43
N GLU A 72 13.99 22.43 7.03
CA GLU A 72 14.04 22.02 5.61
C GLU A 72 12.66 22.08 4.96
N ARG A 73 11.64 21.50 5.62
CA ARG A 73 10.25 21.52 5.13
C ARG A 73 9.66 22.92 5.06
N LEU A 74 9.98 23.79 6.04
CA LEU A 74 9.56 25.18 6.03
C LEU A 74 10.13 25.92 4.82
N PHE A 75 11.44 25.77 4.58
CA PHE A 75 12.12 26.45 3.49
C PHE A 75 11.67 25.92 2.13
N GLU A 76 11.46 24.62 1.98
CA GLU A 76 10.86 24.04 0.77
C GLU A 76 9.48 24.65 0.48
N ALA A 77 8.61 24.74 1.49
CA ALA A 77 7.29 25.38 1.33
C ALA A 77 7.41 26.86 0.96
N CYS A 78 8.34 27.59 1.56
CA CYS A 78 8.61 28.99 1.23
C CYS A 78 9.17 29.16 -0.19
N GLU A 79 10.05 28.27 -0.62
CA GLU A 79 10.59 28.26 -1.98
C GLU A 79 9.49 28.04 -3.01
N ILE A 80 8.61 27.05 -2.78
CA ILE A 80 7.42 26.78 -3.61
C ILE A 80 6.51 28.00 -3.65
N ALA A 81 6.23 28.64 -2.50
CA ALA A 81 5.42 29.85 -2.44
C ALA A 81 6.04 31.03 -3.22
N ARG A 82 7.37 31.08 -3.32
CA ARG A 82 8.13 32.10 -4.08
C ARG A 82 8.39 31.71 -5.53
N PHE A 83 7.84 30.62 -6.04
CA PHE A 83 8.01 30.27 -7.45
C PHE A 83 7.51 31.40 -8.36
N SER A 84 8.30 31.73 -9.39
CA SER A 84 7.80 32.53 -10.49
C SER A 84 6.66 31.78 -11.21
N PRO A 85 5.76 32.48 -11.91
CA PRO A 85 4.69 31.82 -12.67
C PRO A 85 5.20 30.69 -13.58
N ASP A 86 6.32 30.89 -14.28
CA ASP A 86 6.92 29.87 -15.16
C ASP A 86 7.47 28.66 -14.38
N LYS A 87 8.15 28.91 -13.25
CA LYS A 87 8.69 27.83 -12.41
C LYS A 87 7.55 27.02 -11.79
N ARG A 88 6.48 27.70 -11.35
CA ARG A 88 5.28 27.06 -10.80
C ARG A 88 4.58 26.18 -11.82
N LEU A 89 4.37 26.68 -13.04
CA LEU A 89 3.76 25.91 -14.12
C LEU A 89 4.57 24.65 -14.44
N ARG A 90 5.91 24.78 -14.51
CA ARG A 90 6.79 23.63 -14.74
C ARG A 90 6.68 22.60 -13.60
N TYR A 91 6.74 23.07 -12.35
CA TYR A 91 6.61 22.21 -11.19
C TYR A 91 5.27 21.46 -11.15
N GLU A 92 4.15 22.15 -11.45
CA GLU A 92 2.83 21.53 -11.54
C GLU A 92 2.78 20.47 -12.65
N LYS A 93 3.38 20.76 -13.82
CA LYS A 93 3.45 19.82 -14.95
C LYS A 93 4.27 18.58 -14.60
N GLU A 94 5.42 18.75 -13.95
CA GLU A 94 6.26 17.63 -13.48
C GLU A 94 5.50 16.75 -12.48
N MET A 95 4.80 17.36 -11.52
CA MET A 95 3.98 16.65 -10.54
C MET A 95 2.83 15.87 -11.20
N ILE A 96 2.15 16.46 -12.19
CA ILE A 96 1.11 15.77 -12.97
C ILE A 96 1.73 14.58 -13.72
N THR A 97 2.88 14.77 -14.37
CA THR A 97 3.55 13.72 -15.14
C THR A 97 3.96 12.53 -14.26
N GLU A 98 4.50 12.78 -13.06
CA GLU A 98 4.83 11.71 -12.11
C GLU A 98 3.57 10.95 -11.68
N ARG A 99 2.50 11.67 -11.36
CA ARG A 99 1.25 11.07 -10.94
C ARG A 99 0.63 10.23 -12.05
N ASP A 100 0.63 10.72 -13.29
CA ASP A 100 0.13 10.00 -14.45
C ASP A 100 0.93 8.72 -14.69
N TYR A 101 2.27 8.80 -14.60
CA TYR A 101 3.13 7.63 -14.72
C TYR A 101 2.83 6.58 -13.64
N ARG A 102 2.66 7.01 -12.38
CA ARG A 102 2.31 6.10 -11.29
C ARG A 102 0.94 5.44 -11.51
N ASN A 103 -0.05 6.23 -11.91
CA ASN A 103 -1.39 5.70 -12.19
C ASN A 103 -1.35 4.69 -13.35
N ILE A 104 -0.61 4.96 -14.42
CA ILE A 104 -0.46 4.03 -15.55
C ILE A 104 0.14 2.69 -15.07
N LEU A 105 1.18 2.72 -14.26
CA LEU A 105 1.80 1.50 -13.72
C LEU A 105 0.86 0.72 -12.80
N GLU A 106 0.11 1.43 -11.95
CA GLU A 106 -0.85 0.82 -11.03
C GLU A 106 -1.99 0.14 -11.80
N THR A 107 -2.62 0.86 -12.74
CA THR A 107 -3.67 0.30 -13.61
C THR A 107 -3.15 -0.89 -14.41
N ALA A 108 -1.96 -0.79 -15.02
CA ALA A 108 -1.38 -1.91 -15.78
C ALA A 108 -1.14 -3.15 -14.90
N ARG A 109 -0.78 -2.96 -13.63
CA ARG A 109 -0.61 -4.05 -12.66
C ARG A 109 -1.95 -4.67 -12.27
N GLU A 110 -2.96 -3.86 -12.00
CA GLU A 110 -4.32 -4.31 -11.66
C GLU A 110 -4.94 -5.10 -12.81
N ASP A 111 -4.90 -4.55 -14.03
CA ASP A 111 -5.38 -5.19 -15.24
C ASP A 111 -4.65 -6.51 -15.49
N GLY A 112 -3.31 -6.51 -15.39
CA GLY A 112 -2.50 -7.73 -15.57
C GLY A 112 -2.81 -8.81 -14.54
N PHE A 113 -3.11 -8.44 -13.28
CA PHE A 113 -3.53 -9.40 -12.26
C PHE A 113 -4.93 -9.95 -12.56
N ALA A 114 -5.87 -9.09 -12.92
CA ALA A 114 -7.24 -9.50 -13.26
C ALA A 114 -7.28 -10.42 -14.49
N GLU A 115 -6.54 -10.09 -15.54
CA GLU A 115 -6.40 -10.94 -16.73
C GLU A 115 -5.73 -12.29 -16.37
N GLY A 116 -4.68 -12.25 -15.54
CA GLY A 116 -3.99 -13.45 -15.07
C GLY A 116 -4.90 -14.39 -14.27
N GLU A 117 -5.70 -13.84 -13.35
CA GLU A 117 -6.66 -14.61 -12.56
C GLU A 117 -7.78 -15.19 -13.45
N ALA A 118 -8.35 -14.38 -14.34
CA ALA A 118 -9.38 -14.82 -15.26
C ALA A 118 -8.89 -15.96 -16.17
N LYS A 119 -7.69 -15.80 -16.74
CA LYS A 119 -7.05 -16.82 -17.58
C LYS A 119 -6.74 -18.08 -16.79
N GLY A 120 -6.12 -17.96 -15.62
CA GLY A 120 -5.79 -19.10 -14.77
C GLY A 120 -7.02 -19.90 -14.33
N LYS A 121 -8.12 -19.20 -14.02
CA LYS A 121 -9.39 -19.84 -13.67
C LYS A 121 -10.01 -20.57 -14.88
N ALA A 122 -9.99 -19.95 -16.05
CA ALA A 122 -10.50 -20.56 -17.28
C ALA A 122 -9.70 -21.80 -17.69
N GLU A 123 -8.38 -21.72 -17.68
CA GLU A 123 -7.48 -22.83 -18.00
C GLU A 123 -7.62 -23.96 -16.98
N GLY A 124 -7.65 -23.64 -15.69
CA GLY A 124 -7.81 -24.63 -14.62
C GLY A 124 -9.16 -25.36 -14.67
N LEU A 125 -10.25 -24.66 -15.01
CA LEU A 125 -11.56 -25.28 -15.21
C LEU A 125 -11.54 -26.22 -16.41
N ALA A 126 -11.03 -25.77 -17.56
CA ALA A 126 -10.96 -26.58 -18.77
C ALA A 126 -10.11 -27.85 -18.57
N GLU A 127 -8.95 -27.73 -17.92
CA GLU A 127 -8.10 -28.88 -17.62
C GLU A 127 -8.77 -29.84 -16.62
N GLY A 128 -9.43 -29.30 -15.60
CA GLY A 128 -10.18 -30.07 -14.61
C GLY A 128 -11.33 -30.86 -15.23
N GLU A 129 -12.12 -30.22 -16.09
CA GLU A 129 -13.21 -30.87 -16.83
C GLU A 129 -12.70 -31.96 -17.76
N ALA A 130 -11.63 -31.69 -18.52
CA ALA A 130 -11.04 -32.66 -19.43
C ALA A 130 -10.51 -33.90 -18.70
N LYS A 131 -9.77 -33.70 -17.59
CA LYS A 131 -9.28 -34.81 -16.75
C LYS A 131 -10.43 -35.58 -16.11
N GLY A 132 -11.41 -34.88 -15.54
CA GLY A 132 -12.56 -35.49 -14.92
C GLY A 132 -13.38 -36.35 -15.88
N LEU A 133 -13.60 -35.86 -17.10
CA LEU A 133 -14.29 -36.62 -18.15
C LEU A 133 -13.48 -37.86 -18.57
N ALA A 134 -12.18 -37.71 -18.82
CA ALA A 134 -11.33 -38.83 -19.22
C ALA A 134 -11.25 -39.92 -18.13
N GLU A 135 -11.10 -39.54 -16.87
CA GLU A 135 -11.11 -40.48 -15.74
C GLU A 135 -12.47 -41.14 -15.55
N GLY A 136 -13.56 -40.37 -15.69
CA GLY A 136 -14.93 -40.88 -15.61
C GLY A 136 -15.22 -41.92 -16.69
N GLU A 137 -14.87 -41.63 -17.94
CA GLU A 137 -15.01 -42.57 -19.06
C GLU A 137 -14.14 -43.82 -18.89
N ALA A 138 -12.91 -43.67 -18.39
CA ALA A 138 -12.03 -44.81 -18.14
C ALA A 138 -12.58 -45.73 -17.03
N LYS A 139 -13.05 -45.16 -15.92
CA LYS A 139 -13.69 -45.91 -14.82
C LYS A 139 -14.98 -46.57 -15.28
N GLY A 140 -15.86 -45.84 -15.97
CA GLY A 140 -17.12 -46.38 -16.49
C GLY A 140 -16.91 -47.57 -17.42
N ARG A 141 -15.95 -47.46 -18.37
CA ARG A 141 -15.60 -48.59 -19.25
C ARG A 141 -15.02 -49.79 -18.49
N ALA A 142 -14.23 -49.56 -17.44
CA ALA A 142 -13.68 -50.64 -16.63
C ALA A 142 -14.78 -51.34 -15.82
N GLU A 143 -15.68 -50.59 -15.21
CA GLU A 143 -16.83 -51.12 -14.45
C GLU A 143 -17.81 -51.87 -15.36
N GLU A 144 -18.07 -51.37 -16.56
CA GLU A 144 -18.90 -52.03 -17.56
C GLU A 144 -18.31 -53.39 -17.97
N LYS A 145 -17.00 -53.45 -18.26
CA LYS A 145 -16.31 -54.71 -18.56
C LYS A 145 -16.43 -55.73 -17.43
N VAL A 146 -16.31 -55.28 -16.18
CA VAL A 146 -16.47 -56.13 -14.99
C VAL A 146 -17.91 -56.62 -14.84
N SER A 147 -18.90 -55.75 -15.07
CA SER A 147 -20.32 -56.11 -15.03
C SER A 147 -20.67 -57.16 -16.08
N ILE A 148 -20.19 -56.97 -17.32
CA ILE A 148 -20.37 -57.95 -18.42
C ILE A 148 -19.71 -59.29 -18.06
N ALA A 149 -18.48 -59.28 -17.53
CA ALA A 149 -17.79 -60.51 -17.13
C ALA A 149 -18.56 -61.28 -16.04
N ARG A 150 -19.13 -60.58 -15.05
CA ARG A 150 -20.00 -61.19 -14.01
C ARG A 150 -21.25 -61.83 -14.63
N ALA A 151 -21.90 -61.16 -15.57
CA ALA A 151 -23.07 -61.71 -16.27
C ALA A 151 -22.74 -62.95 -17.12
N MET A 152 -21.57 -62.96 -17.77
CA MET A 152 -21.08 -64.11 -18.53
C MET A 152 -20.75 -65.30 -17.62
N LEU A 153 -20.11 -65.08 -16.47
CA LEU A 153 -19.85 -66.11 -15.46
C LEU A 153 -21.16 -66.71 -14.93
N ALA A 154 -22.15 -65.86 -14.62
CA ALA A 154 -23.47 -66.31 -14.17
C ALA A 154 -24.21 -67.15 -15.23
N SER A 155 -23.89 -66.94 -16.52
CA SER A 155 -24.42 -67.71 -17.65
C SER A 155 -23.65 -69.01 -17.92
N GLY A 156 -22.63 -69.34 -17.11
CA GLY A 156 -21.87 -70.58 -17.22
C GLY A 156 -20.77 -70.59 -18.27
N MET A 157 -20.35 -69.43 -18.79
CA MET A 157 -19.20 -69.34 -19.69
C MET A 157 -17.89 -69.60 -18.94
N GLU A 158 -16.93 -70.22 -19.62
CA GLU A 158 -15.64 -70.59 -19.05
C GLU A 158 -14.71 -69.36 -18.89
N PRO A 159 -13.95 -69.23 -17.78
CA PRO A 159 -13.16 -68.03 -17.49
C PRO A 159 -12.15 -67.61 -18.57
N SER A 160 -11.53 -68.54 -19.29
CA SER A 160 -10.58 -68.22 -20.37
C SER A 160 -11.28 -67.60 -21.57
N LEU A 161 -12.51 -68.05 -21.90
CA LEU A 161 -13.32 -67.45 -22.96
C LEU A 161 -13.81 -66.05 -22.57
N ILE A 162 -14.22 -65.84 -21.31
CA ILE A 162 -14.65 -64.52 -20.80
C ILE A 162 -13.48 -63.53 -20.80
N SER A 163 -12.29 -63.97 -20.40
CA SER A 163 -11.07 -63.17 -20.47
C SER A 163 -10.79 -62.69 -21.90
N SER A 164 -10.93 -63.57 -22.89
CA SER A 164 -10.75 -63.21 -24.31
C SER A 164 -11.79 -62.20 -24.83
N LEU A 165 -13.05 -62.31 -24.39
CA LEU A 165 -14.16 -61.48 -24.87
C LEU A 165 -14.22 -60.09 -24.22
N THR A 166 -13.87 -60.01 -22.93
CA THR A 166 -13.94 -58.75 -22.16
C THR A 166 -12.61 -58.00 -22.11
N GLY A 167 -11.51 -58.68 -22.49
CA GLY A 167 -10.15 -58.17 -22.40
C GLY A 167 -9.66 -57.99 -20.96
N LEU A 168 -10.37 -58.55 -19.98
CA LEU A 168 -9.91 -58.59 -18.58
C LEU A 168 -8.91 -59.73 -18.40
N PRO A 169 -7.86 -59.57 -17.58
CA PRO A 169 -6.95 -60.67 -17.25
C PRO A 169 -7.71 -61.85 -16.65
N GLU A 170 -7.40 -63.07 -17.06
CA GLU A 170 -8.11 -64.27 -16.59
C GLU A 170 -8.06 -64.42 -15.06
N GLU A 171 -6.95 -64.00 -14.44
CA GLU A 171 -6.80 -63.98 -12.99
C GLU A 171 -7.76 -63.00 -12.29
N VAL A 172 -8.13 -61.90 -12.96
CA VAL A 172 -9.16 -60.96 -12.48
C VAL A 172 -10.54 -61.59 -12.65
N VAL A 173 -10.82 -62.21 -13.81
CA VAL A 173 -12.10 -62.88 -14.08
C VAL A 173 -12.38 -64.00 -13.07
N ARG A 174 -11.37 -64.82 -12.72
CA ARG A 174 -11.50 -65.88 -11.71
C ARG A 174 -11.74 -65.36 -10.28
N ARG A 175 -11.47 -64.07 -10.02
CA ARG A 175 -11.67 -63.40 -8.73
C ARG A 175 -12.97 -62.59 -8.66
N LEU A 176 -13.70 -62.44 -9.77
CA LEU A 176 -15.01 -61.75 -9.84
C LEU A 176 -16.14 -62.59 -9.25
#